data_AF-A0A8B7E7J4-F1
#
_entry.id   AF-A0A8B7E7J4-F1
#
_cell.length_a   1.000
_cell.length_b   1.000
_cell.length_c   1.000
_cell.angle_alpha   90.00
_cell.angle_beta   90.00
_cell.angle_gamma   90.00
#
_symmetry.space_group_name_H-M   'P 1'
#
loop_
_entity.id
_entity.type
_entity.pdbx_description
1 polymer ?
#
loop_
_entity_poly.entity_id
_entity_poly.type
_entity_poly.pdbx_seq_one_letter_code
_entity_poly.pdbx_strand_id
1 'polypeptide(L)'
;RKLFGIIEGRSICIILDINPDDKQALAYFIKCLISLLKQQLVYVEKFNFIRAASEIITWQPHCVTVTPESVSNAVSWIMDLDLDVKNKSSTVLECLFYAINDTS
;
A
#
# COMPACT_ATOMS: atom_id res chain seq x y z
N ARG A 1 -25.54 29.92 11.58
CA ARG A 1 -24.25 30.03 10.84
C ARG A 1 -23.79 28.60 10.54
N LYS A 2 -23.58 28.25 9.27
CA LYS A 2 -23.40 26.86 8.81
C LYS A 2 -22.10 26.26 9.35
N LEU A 3 -22.22 25.08 9.95
CA LEU A 3 -21.17 24.22 10.50
C LEU A 3 -20.52 23.36 9.40
N PHE A 4 -19.32 22.89 9.72
CA PHE A 4 -18.51 21.87 9.05
C PHE A 4 -17.71 22.37 7.84
N GLY A 5 -16.48 22.78 8.13
CA GLY A 5 -15.40 22.67 7.16
C GLY A 5 -15.30 21.22 6.69
N ILE A 6 -14.98 21.04 5.41
CA ILE A 6 -14.73 19.73 4.81
C ILE A 6 -13.55 19.12 5.57
N ILE A 7 -13.77 18.00 6.26
CA ILE A 7 -12.67 17.15 6.71
C ILE A 7 -12.29 16.35 5.47
N GLU A 8 -11.37 16.87 4.65
CA GLU A 8 -10.73 16.03 3.63
C GLU A 8 -9.99 14.93 4.39
N GLY A 9 -10.47 13.69 4.28
CA GLY A 9 -9.85 12.58 4.96
C GLY A 9 -8.47 12.30 4.38
N ARG A 10 -7.61 11.75 5.22
CA ARG A 10 -6.23 11.44 4.83
C ARG A 10 -6.25 10.29 3.83
N SER A 11 -5.76 10.54 2.62
CA SER A 11 -5.40 9.51 1.65
C SER A 11 -3.95 9.08 1.89
N ILE A 12 -3.68 7.78 1.89
CA ILE A 12 -2.32 7.25 2.11
C ILE A 12 -1.89 6.29 1.00
N CYS A 13 -0.64 6.38 0.55
CA CYS A 13 -0.04 5.39 -0.34
C CYS A 13 1.15 4.75 0.36
N ILE A 14 1.17 3.42 0.44
CA ILE A 14 2.24 2.67 1.11
C ILE A 14 3.12 2.00 0.06
N ILE A 15 4.40 2.37 0.04
CA ILE A 15 5.39 1.77 -0.86
C ILE A 15 6.08 0.62 -0.14
N LEU A 16 6.04 -0.56 -0.76
CA LEU A 16 6.63 -1.80 -0.30
C LEU A 16 7.93 -2.05 -1.06
N ASP A 17 9.07 -1.74 -0.44
CA ASP A 17 10.40 -2.12 -0.92
C ASP A 17 10.86 -3.36 -0.15
N ILE A 18 10.48 -4.54 -0.65
CA ILE A 18 10.65 -5.82 0.04
C ILE A 18 11.65 -6.68 -0.73
N ASN A 19 12.79 -7.01 -0.13
CA ASN A 19 13.80 -7.87 -0.73
C ASN A 19 13.73 -9.30 -0.13
N PRO A 20 13.56 -10.36 -0.93
CA PRO A 20 13.31 -11.72 -0.45
C PRO A 20 14.54 -12.49 0.08
N ASP A 21 15.60 -11.81 0.50
CA ASP A 21 16.85 -12.46 0.92
C ASP A 21 16.64 -13.44 2.10
N ASP A 22 15.66 -13.19 2.98
CA ASP A 22 15.23 -14.11 4.04
C ASP A 22 13.71 -14.33 3.99
N LYS A 23 13.30 -15.52 3.51
CA LYS A 23 11.88 -15.90 3.39
C LYS A 23 11.16 -16.01 4.74
N GLN A 24 11.83 -16.35 5.83
CA GLN A 24 11.19 -16.46 7.15
C GLN A 24 10.96 -15.07 7.76
N ALA A 25 11.97 -14.20 7.71
CA ALA A 25 11.83 -12.81 8.13
C ALA A 25 10.75 -12.09 7.32
N LEU A 26 10.69 -12.38 6.01
CA LEU A 26 9.67 -11.84 5.12
C LEU A 26 8.26 -12.31 5.48
N ALA A 27 8.05 -13.61 5.72
CA ALA A 27 6.76 -14.11 6.14
C ALA A 27 6.29 -13.48 7.47
N TYR A 28 7.22 -13.20 8.39
CA TYR A 28 6.91 -12.47 9.62
C TYR A 28 6.55 -11.00 9.34
N PHE A 29 7.34 -10.32 8.51
CA PHE A 29 7.06 -8.94 8.10
C PHE A 29 5.68 -8.78 7.47
N ILE A 30 5.29 -9.67 6.55
CA ILE A 30 3.98 -9.63 5.89
C ILE A 30 2.84 -9.79 6.92
N LYS A 31 2.99 -10.70 7.89
CA LYS A 31 1.99 -10.86 8.97
C LYS A 31 1.86 -9.60 9.83
N CYS A 32 2.98 -8.99 10.19
CA CYS A 32 3.00 -7.74 10.95
C CYS A 32 2.37 -6.59 10.15
N LEU A 33 2.68 -6.46 8.86
CA LEU A 33 2.09 -5.48 7.96
C LEU A 33 0.57 -5.65 7.91
N ILE A 34 0.07 -6.87 7.67
CA ILE A 34 -1.37 -7.13 7.62
C ILE A 34 -2.07 -6.79 8.95
N SER A 35 -1.43 -7.10 10.08
CA SER A 35 -1.94 -6.72 11.40
C SER A 35 -2.02 -5.20 11.55
N LEU A 36 -0.97 -4.49 11.15
CA LEU A 36 -0.91 -3.03 11.17
C LEU A 36 -2.01 -2.41 10.29
N LEU A 37 -2.19 -2.94 9.08
CA LEU A 37 -3.21 -2.44 8.14
C LEU A 37 -4.61 -2.57 8.71
N LYS A 38 -4.95 -3.72 9.30
CA LYS A 38 -6.25 -3.91 9.96
C LYS A 38 -6.50 -2.93 11.11
N GLN A 39 -5.43 -2.52 11.80
CA GLN A 39 -5.52 -1.59 12.92
C GLN A 39 -5.55 -0.13 12.50
N GLN A 40 -4.77 0.25 11.48
CA GLN A 40 -4.53 1.65 11.14
C GLN A 40 -5.39 2.16 9.98
N LEU A 41 -5.82 1.29 9.05
CA LEU A 41 -6.60 1.73 7.90
C LEU A 41 -7.98 2.26 8.30
N VAL A 42 -8.53 1.89 9.46
CA VAL A 42 -9.81 2.43 9.94
C VAL A 42 -9.79 3.95 10.18
N TYR A 43 -8.60 4.56 10.26
CA TYR A 43 -8.42 5.99 10.51
C TYR A 43 -8.09 6.80 9.25
N VAL A 44 -8.02 6.16 8.08
CA VAL A 44 -7.76 6.83 6.79
C VAL A 44 -8.97 6.70 5.88
N GLU A 45 -9.15 7.65 4.96
CA GLU A 45 -10.33 7.67 4.08
C GLU A 45 -10.07 6.84 2.82
N LYS A 46 -8.89 6.99 2.23
CA LYS A 46 -8.46 6.26 1.04
C LYS A 46 -7.06 5.71 1.24
N PHE A 47 -6.75 4.61 0.55
CA PHE A 47 -5.43 4.00 0.59
C PHE A 47 -5.06 3.30 -0.71
N ASN A 48 -3.75 3.15 -0.95
CA ASN A 48 -3.21 2.31 -2.01
C ASN A 48 -1.89 1.66 -1.58
N PHE A 49 -1.48 0.63 -2.31
CA PHE A 49 -0.18 -0.02 -2.19
C PHE A 49 0.56 -0.01 -3.51
N ILE A 50 1.86 0.24 -3.43
CA ILE A 50 2.79 0.12 -4.55
C ILE A 50 3.94 -0.76 -4.09
N ARG A 51 4.25 -1.80 -4.85
CA ARG A 51 5.47 -2.57 -4.66
C ARG A 51 6.55 -2.04 -5.59
N ALA A 52 7.69 -1.71 -5.00
CA ALA A 52 8.91 -1.43 -5.74
C ALA A 52 9.64 -2.75 -5.98
N ALA A 53 9.67 -3.20 -7.23
CA ALA A 53 10.40 -4.41 -7.64
C ALA A 53 11.28 -4.08 -8.86
N SER A 54 11.51 -5.04 -9.76
CA SER A 54 12.12 -4.72 -11.07
C SER A 54 11.23 -3.85 -11.95
N GLU A 55 9.92 -3.87 -11.69
CA GLU A 55 8.89 -3.00 -12.26
C GLU A 55 7.98 -2.50 -11.13
N ILE A 56 7.25 -1.40 -11.37
CA ILE A 56 6.25 -0.89 -10.42
C ILE A 56 5.03 -1.80 -10.48
N ILE A 57 4.63 -2.35 -9.33
CA ILE A 57 3.43 -3.18 -9.23
C ILE A 57 2.46 -2.49 -8.27
N THR A 58 1.33 -2.02 -8.77
CA THR A 58 0.31 -1.33 -7.97
C THR A 58 -0.84 -2.26 -7.64
N TRP A 59 -1.39 -2.17 -6.43
CA TRP A 59 -2.62 -2.89 -6.08
C TRP A 59 -3.83 -2.34 -6.85
N GLN A 60 -3.98 -1.02 -6.85
CA GLN A 60 -5.00 -0.29 -7.59
C GLN A 60 -4.35 0.86 -8.38
N PRO A 61 -4.96 1.31 -9.50
CA PRO A 61 -4.47 2.47 -10.23
C PRO A 61 -4.47 3.77 -9.40
N HIS A 62 -5.39 3.87 -8.42
CA HIS A 62 -5.60 5.04 -7.58
C HIS A 62 -5.94 4.63 -6.14
N CYS A 63 -5.81 5.56 -5.20
CA CYS A 63 -6.25 5.38 -3.83
C CYS A 63 -7.76 5.06 -3.76
N VAL A 64 -8.10 3.95 -3.11
CA VAL A 64 -9.48 3.49 -2.96
C VAL A 64 -9.98 3.73 -1.54
N THR A 65 -11.28 3.98 -1.41
CA THR A 65 -11.92 4.21 -0.12
C THR A 65 -11.76 3.01 0.81
N VAL A 66 -11.48 3.27 2.09
CA VAL A 66 -11.43 2.23 3.11
C VAL A 66 -12.82 1.65 3.35
N THR A 67 -12.98 0.38 3.01
CA THR A 67 -14.14 -0.45 3.29
C THR A 67 -13.64 -1.82 3.77
N PRO A 68 -14.46 -2.63 4.48
CA PRO A 68 -14.06 -3.97 4.87
C PRO A 68 -13.64 -4.84 3.67
N GLU A 69 -14.30 -4.65 2.52
CA GLU A 69 -13.99 -5.33 1.26
C GLU A 69 -12.65 -4.86 0.67
N SER A 70 -12.40 -3.54 0.59
CA SER A 70 -11.16 -3.04 0.03
C SER A 70 -9.95 -3.42 0.89
N VAL A 71 -10.11 -3.43 2.22
CA VAL A 71 -9.09 -3.94 3.15
C VAL A 71 -8.83 -5.44 2.92
N SER A 72 -9.90 -6.24 2.76
CA SER A 72 -9.74 -7.68 2.49
C SER A 72 -9.03 -7.92 1.16
N ASN A 73 -9.39 -7.18 0.12
CA ASN A 73 -8.78 -7.29 -1.22
C ASN A 73 -7.31 -6.87 -1.21
N ALA A 74 -6.96 -5.82 -0.46
CA ALA A 74 -5.57 -5.42 -0.29
C ALA A 74 -4.75 -6.48 0.46
N VAL A 75 -5.32 -7.09 1.50
CA VAL A 75 -4.66 -8.18 2.23
C VAL A 75 -4.41 -9.38 1.31
N SER A 76 -5.39 -9.78 0.50
CA SER A 76 -5.19 -10.85 -0.49
C SER A 76 -4.09 -10.49 -1.48
N TRP A 77 -4.09 -9.26 -2.01
CA TRP A 77 -3.04 -8.80 -2.92
C TRP A 77 -1.64 -8.87 -2.29
N ILE A 78 -1.49 -8.45 -1.03
CA ILE A 78 -0.20 -8.53 -0.31
C ILE A 78 0.25 -10.00 -0.15
N MET A 79 -0.67 -10.92 0.13
CA MET A 79 -0.36 -12.34 0.27
C MET A 79 0.02 -13.00 -1.07
N ASP A 80 -0.55 -12.51 -2.17
CA ASP A 80 -0.33 -13.02 -3.53
C ASP A 80 0.87 -12.33 -4.24
N LEU A 81 1.56 -11.41 -3.58
CA LEU A 81 2.75 -10.77 -4.15
C LEU A 81 3.79 -11.84 -4.49
N ASP A 82 4.30 -11.81 -5.73
CA ASP A 82 5.40 -12.68 -6.14
C ASP A 82 6.72 -12.22 -5.51
N LEU A 83 6.98 -12.69 -4.29
CA LEU A 83 8.13 -12.26 -3.51
C LEU A 83 9.46 -12.74 -4.11
N ASP A 84 9.49 -13.63 -5.11
CA ASP A 84 10.76 -14.09 -5.71
C ASP A 84 11.35 -13.06 -6.71
N VAL A 85 10.61 -12.01 -7.08
CA VAL A 85 11.10 -10.91 -7.91
C VAL A 85 12.06 -10.00 -7.12
N LYS A 86 13.31 -9.91 -7.57
CA LYS A 86 14.32 -9.02 -6.99
C LYS A 86 14.01 -7.54 -7.22
N ASN A 87 14.37 -6.72 -6.24
CA ASN A 87 14.22 -5.27 -6.30
C ASN A 87 15.37 -4.63 -7.06
N LYS A 88 15.08 -3.49 -7.71
CA LYS A 88 16.08 -2.59 -8.27
C LYS A 88 16.00 -1.26 -7.55
N SER A 89 17.15 -0.72 -7.16
CA SER A 89 17.23 0.55 -6.42
C SER A 89 16.62 1.75 -7.17
N SER A 90 16.53 1.68 -8.51
CA SER A 90 15.93 2.73 -9.35
C SER A 90 14.41 2.83 -9.23
N THR A 91 13.72 1.75 -8.86
CA THR A 91 12.25 1.67 -8.95
C THR A 91 11.53 2.36 -7.79
N VAL A 92 12.18 2.53 -6.64
CA VAL A 92 11.59 3.22 -5.46
C VAL A 92 11.28 4.69 -5.76
N LEU A 93 12.15 5.39 -6.50
CA LEU A 93 11.91 6.78 -6.89
C LEU A 93 10.71 6.91 -7.82
N GLU A 94 10.57 5.97 -8.77
CA GLU A 94 9.44 5.95 -9.69
C GLU A 94 8.13 5.66 -8.95
N CYS A 95 8.14 4.75 -7.97
CA CYS A 95 7.00 4.51 -7.09
C CYS A 95 6.58 5.77 -6.32
N LEU A 96 7.54 6.55 -5.81
CA LEU A 96 7.26 7.81 -5.12
C LEU A 96 6.63 8.84 -6.06
N PHE A 97 7.17 9.01 -7.27
CA PHE A 97 6.56 9.90 -8.27
C PHE A 97 5.16 9.44 -8.65
N TYR A 98 4.94 8.13 -8.81
CA TYR A 98 3.62 7.58 -9.10
C TYR A 98 2.63 7.89 -7.97
N ALA A 99 3.02 7.68 -6.71
CA ALA A 99 2.19 7.97 -5.54
C ALA A 99 1.84 9.46 -5.39
N ILE A 100 2.80 10.36 -5.66
CA ILE A 100 2.59 11.81 -5.54
C ILE A 100 1.66 12.35 -6.64
N ASN A 101 1.68 11.73 -7.82
CA ASN A 101 0.84 12.14 -8.95
C ASN A 101 -0.57 11.53 -8.90
N ASP A 102 -0.94 10.79 -7.85
CA ASP A 102 -2.30 10.29 -7.67
C ASP A 102 -3.23 11.45 -7.23
N THR A 103 -3.90 12.08 -8.19
CA THR A 103 -4.78 13.23 -7.95
C THR A 103 -6.23 12.86 -7.60
N SER A 104 -6.48 11.63 -7.12
CA SER A 104 -7.82 11.02 -7.03
C SER A 104 -8.61 11.26 -5.74
#